data_AF-A0A957WRQ3-F1
#
_entry.id   AF-A0A957WRQ3-F1
#
_cell.length_a   1.000
_cell.length_b   1.000
_cell.length_c   1.000
_cell.angle_alpha   90.00
_cell.angle_beta   90.00
_cell.angle_gamma   90.00
#
_symmetry.space_group_name_H-M   'P 1'
#
loop_
_entity.id
_entity.type
_entity.pdbx_description
1 polymer ?
#
loop_
_entity_poly.entity_id
_entity_poly.type
_entity_poly.pdbx_seq_one_letter_code
_entity_poly.pdbx_strand_id
1 'polypeptide(L)'
;MNPLLNIKEYGQSIWLDYLSRPLLESGQLRRLIREDGLRGMTSNPAIFKKAITGGDAYDETIRALARDGQSVDQIYRNLVVTDIQDAADEFNSVYTSTGGRDGYVSLEVSPHLAHDTDGTVQEARELWAAVNRPNIFIKVPGTEAGIPAIWQLISEGINVNVTLLFGLSRYQTVAQAYIDGLAECLQSGRPIENVRSVASFFLSRIDVLIDQQLEAIIDQNGPQAAVAAELRGQVAIASAKHAYQMYKQIFGSDDFQQLRAQGANTQRLLWASTSTKDPAYSDVKYVEALIGPNTVNTLPEETLDAYRDHGRPAPRLEENLELSYKTLTRLYEVGIDLDEATAQLEAEGVQKFIEPFDELVEAITQQRRAALDLAESPAVQSDDEAVEAHRAATVDPASKTDEAMWETFPASDPPGNW
;
A
#
# COMPACT_ATOMS: atom_id res chain seq x y z
N MET A 1 -25.34 -10.72 8.27
CA MET A 1 -24.82 -9.53 9.00
C MET A 1 -23.34 -9.46 8.66
N ASN A 2 -22.81 -8.32 8.22
CA ASN A 2 -21.40 -8.21 7.86
C ASN A 2 -20.54 -8.20 9.15
N PRO A 3 -19.72 -9.23 9.41
CA PRO A 3 -18.94 -9.32 10.64
C PRO A 3 -17.86 -8.22 10.76
N LEU A 4 -17.39 -7.65 9.64
CA LEU A 4 -16.42 -6.55 9.64
C LEU A 4 -16.94 -5.33 10.41
N LEU A 5 -18.24 -5.04 10.30
CA LEU A 5 -18.87 -3.90 10.97
C LEU A 5 -18.87 -4.02 12.50
N ASN A 6 -18.72 -5.24 13.03
CA ASN A 6 -18.75 -5.51 14.47
C ASN A 6 -17.35 -5.45 15.09
N ILE A 7 -16.27 -5.57 14.31
CA ILE A 7 -14.89 -5.50 14.82
C ILE A 7 -14.62 -4.19 15.57
N LYS A 8 -15.21 -3.08 15.07
CA LYS A 8 -15.07 -1.75 15.67
C LYS A 8 -15.57 -1.69 17.12
N GLU A 9 -16.51 -2.55 17.51
CA GLU A 9 -17.05 -2.61 18.87
C GLU A 9 -15.99 -3.08 19.88
N TYR A 10 -14.97 -3.78 19.40
CA TYR A 10 -13.80 -4.20 20.17
C TYR A 10 -12.62 -3.23 20.06
N GLY A 11 -12.82 -2.06 19.42
CA GLY A 11 -11.84 -0.99 19.34
C GLY A 11 -10.73 -1.19 18.31
N GLN A 12 -10.90 -2.10 17.34
CA GLN A 12 -9.99 -2.29 16.21
C GLN A 12 -10.56 -1.67 14.93
N SER A 13 -9.70 -0.97 14.17
CA SER A 13 -10.02 -0.42 12.86
C SER A 13 -9.57 -1.37 11.74
N ILE A 14 -10.42 -1.59 10.73
CA ILE A 14 -10.05 -2.37 9.54
C ILE A 14 -9.67 -1.43 8.41
N TRP A 15 -8.49 -1.65 7.84
CA TRP A 15 -7.97 -0.95 6.67
C TRP A 15 -7.84 -1.91 5.48
N LEU A 16 -7.84 -1.35 4.28
CA LEU A 16 -7.61 -2.09 3.05
C LEU A 16 -6.14 -1.97 2.62
N ASP A 17 -5.47 -3.10 2.36
CA ASP A 17 -4.11 -3.17 1.83
C ASP A 17 -4.10 -3.29 0.30
N TYR A 18 -4.75 -2.32 -0.34
CA TYR A 18 -4.90 -2.26 -1.79
C TYR A 18 -5.28 -0.84 -2.20
N LEU A 19 -4.77 -0.39 -3.35
CA LEU A 19 -5.10 0.88 -3.97
C LEU A 19 -4.90 0.75 -5.48
N SER A 20 -5.88 1.21 -6.25
CA SER A 20 -5.78 1.33 -7.70
C SER A 20 -6.74 2.41 -8.20
N ARG A 21 -6.42 3.03 -9.33
CA ARG A 21 -7.31 4.01 -9.96
C ARG A 21 -8.72 3.46 -10.28
N PRO A 22 -8.87 2.23 -10.81
CA PRO A 22 -10.21 1.66 -11.00
C PRO A 22 -11.04 1.52 -9.72
N LEU A 23 -10.41 1.20 -8.57
CA LEU A 23 -11.08 1.11 -7.28
C LEU A 23 -11.66 2.47 -6.85
N LEU A 24 -10.94 3.56 -7.14
CA LEU A 24 -11.31 4.94 -6.83
C LEU A 24 -12.44 5.43 -7.75
N GLU A 25 -12.23 5.34 -9.07
CA GLU A 25 -13.14 5.90 -10.08
C GLU A 25 -14.49 5.18 -10.14
N SER A 26 -14.50 3.86 -9.94
CA SER A 26 -15.74 3.06 -9.98
C SER A 26 -16.70 3.33 -8.81
N GLY A 27 -16.23 4.01 -7.75
CA GLY A 27 -16.97 4.16 -6.50
C GLY A 27 -16.97 2.92 -5.61
N GLN A 28 -16.18 1.90 -5.95
CA GLN A 28 -16.03 0.70 -5.13
C GLN A 28 -15.42 1.04 -3.76
N LEU A 29 -14.41 1.92 -3.67
CA LEU A 29 -13.87 2.36 -2.37
C LEU A 29 -14.96 2.97 -1.47
N ARG A 30 -15.79 3.89 -2.02
CA ARG A 30 -16.93 4.48 -1.31
C ARG A 30 -17.92 3.44 -0.81
N ARG A 31 -18.12 2.38 -1.58
CA ARG A 31 -18.97 1.25 -1.19
C ARG A 31 -18.35 0.48 -0.03
N LEU A 32 -17.07 0.12 -0.08
CA LEU A 32 -16.36 -0.59 0.98
C LEU A 32 -16.32 0.24 2.29
N ILE A 33 -16.10 1.54 2.22
CA ILE A 33 -16.18 2.44 3.38
C ILE A 33 -17.56 2.35 4.07
N ARG A 34 -18.63 2.33 3.28
CA ARG A 34 -20.01 2.34 3.80
C ARG A 34 -20.51 0.98 4.26
N GLU A 35 -20.28 -0.05 3.45
CA GLU A 35 -20.86 -1.38 3.61
C GLU A 35 -19.99 -2.30 4.48
N ASP A 36 -18.66 -2.12 4.42
CA ASP A 36 -17.68 -2.90 5.20
C ASP A 36 -17.09 -2.10 6.37
N GLY A 37 -17.34 -0.78 6.42
CA GLY A 37 -16.90 0.07 7.51
C GLY A 37 -15.40 0.31 7.51
N LEU A 38 -14.74 0.30 6.33
CA LEU A 38 -13.32 0.60 6.21
C LEU A 38 -12.95 1.93 6.86
N ARG A 39 -11.80 1.94 7.53
CA ARG A 39 -11.31 3.07 8.33
C ARG A 39 -9.98 3.64 7.86
N GLY A 40 -9.48 3.18 6.71
CA GLY A 40 -8.25 3.65 6.10
C GLY A 40 -7.76 2.66 5.06
N MET A 41 -6.61 2.95 4.45
CA MET A 41 -5.97 2.05 3.51
C MET A 41 -4.45 2.25 3.46
N THR A 42 -3.75 1.24 2.98
CA THR A 42 -2.30 1.25 2.75
C THR A 42 -1.97 0.99 1.29
N SER A 43 -0.92 1.65 0.79
CA SER A 43 -0.21 1.25 -0.42
C SER A 43 1.21 0.79 -0.08
N ASN A 44 1.88 0.23 -1.09
CA ASN A 44 3.30 -0.13 -1.11
C ASN A 44 3.73 -0.27 -2.59
N PRO A 45 5.03 -0.39 -2.89
CA PRO A 45 5.50 -0.49 -4.27
C PRO A 45 4.88 -1.62 -5.10
N ALA A 46 4.63 -2.80 -4.49
CA ALA A 46 4.02 -3.91 -5.20
C ALA A 46 2.55 -3.65 -5.56
N ILE A 47 1.80 -2.94 -4.70
CA ILE A 47 0.43 -2.49 -4.98
C ILE A 47 0.43 -1.52 -6.17
N PHE A 48 1.31 -0.52 -6.17
CA PHE A 48 1.40 0.43 -7.28
C PHE A 48 1.87 -0.24 -8.57
N LYS A 49 2.85 -1.14 -8.51
CA LYS A 49 3.25 -1.97 -9.67
C LYS A 49 2.04 -2.67 -10.26
N LYS A 50 1.29 -3.43 -9.45
CA LYS A 50 0.10 -4.17 -9.89
C LYS A 50 -0.96 -3.23 -10.46
N ALA A 51 -1.20 -2.08 -9.84
CA ALA A 51 -2.20 -1.11 -10.29
C ALA A 51 -1.82 -0.47 -11.65
N ILE A 52 -0.58 0.01 -11.77
CA ILE A 52 -0.11 0.76 -12.94
C ILE A 52 0.14 -0.15 -14.14
N THR A 53 0.62 -1.37 -13.90
CA THR A 53 0.93 -2.33 -14.99
C THR A 53 -0.18 -3.33 -15.28
N GLY A 54 -1.20 -3.42 -14.43
CA GLY A 54 -2.26 -4.42 -14.51
C GLY A 54 -3.42 -4.09 -15.46
N GLY A 55 -3.38 -2.94 -16.14
CA GLY A 55 -4.43 -2.46 -17.04
C GLY A 55 -4.04 -1.17 -17.74
N ASP A 56 -5.00 -0.49 -18.37
CA ASP A 56 -4.83 0.72 -19.19
C ASP A 56 -5.19 2.04 -18.47
N ALA A 57 -5.63 1.95 -17.21
CA ALA A 57 -6.14 3.09 -16.43
C ALA A 57 -5.13 4.24 -16.25
N TYR A 58 -3.83 3.97 -16.40
CA TYR A 58 -2.76 4.96 -16.24
C TYR A 58 -2.17 5.43 -17.57
N ASP A 59 -2.47 4.74 -18.69
CA ASP A 59 -1.78 4.92 -19.97
C ASP A 59 -1.94 6.34 -20.54
N GLU A 60 -3.15 6.91 -20.48
CA GLU A 60 -3.38 8.27 -21.00
C GLU A 60 -2.64 9.31 -20.16
N THR A 61 -2.66 9.18 -18.83
CA THR A 61 -1.92 10.10 -17.94
C THR A 61 -0.41 10.01 -18.19
N ILE A 62 0.13 8.79 -18.32
CA ILE A 62 1.56 8.57 -18.59
C ILE A 62 1.93 9.15 -19.96
N ARG A 63 1.10 8.94 -20.99
CA ARG A 63 1.31 9.52 -22.33
C ARG A 63 1.29 11.05 -22.30
N ALA A 64 0.34 11.66 -21.58
CA ALA A 64 0.25 13.11 -21.46
C ALA A 64 1.48 13.69 -20.76
N LEU A 65 1.84 13.17 -19.58
CA LEU A 65 3.00 13.65 -18.82
C LEU A 65 4.33 13.41 -19.56
N ALA A 66 4.44 12.32 -20.31
CA ALA A 66 5.59 12.05 -21.17
C ALA A 66 5.73 13.12 -22.27
N ARG A 67 4.64 13.49 -22.95
CA ARG A 67 4.62 14.54 -23.97
C ARG A 67 4.93 15.92 -23.42
N ASP A 68 4.58 16.17 -22.16
CA ASP A 68 4.97 17.38 -21.41
C ASP A 68 6.45 17.39 -20.99
N GLY A 69 7.21 16.36 -21.37
CA GLY A 69 8.65 16.27 -21.14
C GLY A 69 9.03 15.84 -19.72
N GLN A 70 8.08 15.37 -18.91
CA GLN A 70 8.37 14.95 -17.54
C GLN A 70 9.31 13.73 -17.49
N SER A 71 10.15 13.67 -16.46
CA SER A 71 10.99 12.49 -16.18
C SER A 71 10.15 11.32 -15.66
N VAL A 72 10.73 10.12 -15.64
CA VAL A 72 10.08 8.93 -15.10
C VAL A 72 9.68 9.12 -13.63
N ASP A 73 10.58 9.69 -12.81
CA ASP A 73 10.31 9.99 -11.39
C ASP A 73 9.17 10.99 -11.23
N GLN A 74 9.12 12.03 -12.08
CA GLN A 74 8.04 13.02 -12.07
C GLN A 74 6.71 12.37 -12.44
N ILE A 75 6.69 11.52 -13.47
CA ILE A 75 5.49 10.76 -13.87
C ILE A 75 5.03 9.88 -12.70
N TYR A 76 5.91 9.02 -12.17
CA TYR A 76 5.61 8.15 -11.04
C TYR A 76 5.02 8.95 -9.87
N ARG A 77 5.69 10.01 -9.44
CA ARG A 77 5.25 10.87 -8.34
C ARG A 77 3.87 11.48 -8.61
N ASN A 78 3.61 11.93 -9.84
CA ASN A 78 2.32 12.49 -10.21
C ASN A 78 1.19 11.46 -10.07
N LEU A 79 1.41 10.24 -10.55
CA LEU A 79 0.43 9.15 -10.47
C LEU A 79 0.11 8.80 -9.01
N VAL A 80 1.13 8.52 -8.21
CA VAL A 80 0.92 8.06 -6.83
C VAL A 80 0.38 9.18 -5.94
N VAL A 81 0.80 10.43 -6.13
CA VAL A 81 0.25 11.57 -5.36
C VAL A 81 -1.22 11.76 -5.68
N THR A 82 -1.61 11.72 -6.97
CA THR A 82 -3.01 11.88 -7.38
C THR A 82 -3.89 10.79 -6.77
N ASP A 83 -3.52 9.52 -6.93
CA ASP A 83 -4.34 8.42 -6.41
C ASP A 83 -4.44 8.46 -4.87
N ILE A 84 -3.38 8.90 -4.17
CA ILE A 84 -3.40 9.07 -2.71
C ILE A 84 -4.28 10.26 -2.29
N GLN A 85 -4.28 11.36 -3.05
CA GLN A 85 -5.18 12.49 -2.80
C GLN A 85 -6.64 12.08 -2.95
N ASP A 86 -6.98 11.39 -4.04
CA ASP A 86 -8.33 10.90 -4.29
C ASP A 86 -8.79 9.93 -3.20
N ALA A 87 -7.94 8.99 -2.82
CA ALA A 87 -8.20 8.09 -1.71
C ALA A 87 -8.41 8.85 -0.37
N ALA A 88 -7.55 9.82 -0.07
CA ALA A 88 -7.65 10.62 1.15
C ALA A 88 -8.95 11.43 1.17
N ASP A 89 -9.38 11.96 0.03
CA ASP A 89 -10.64 12.69 -0.10
C ASP A 89 -11.85 11.77 0.12
N GLU A 90 -11.82 10.53 -0.37
CA GLU A 90 -12.87 9.53 -0.09
C GLU A 90 -12.97 9.17 1.41
N PHE A 91 -11.82 9.11 2.10
CA PHE A 91 -11.76 8.85 3.54
C PHE A 91 -12.01 10.09 4.43
N ASN A 92 -12.11 11.30 3.87
CA ASN A 92 -12.26 12.53 4.65
C ASN A 92 -13.48 12.54 5.58
N SER A 93 -14.58 11.90 5.15
CA SER A 93 -15.79 11.75 5.99
C SER A 93 -15.53 10.89 7.24
N VAL A 94 -14.72 9.84 7.11
CA VAL A 94 -14.28 8.99 8.22
C VAL A 94 -13.31 9.76 9.12
N TYR A 95 -12.36 10.48 8.53
CA TYR A 95 -11.41 11.31 9.26
C TYR A 95 -12.11 12.34 10.15
N THR A 96 -13.01 13.13 9.57
CA THR A 96 -13.75 14.16 10.28
C THR A 96 -14.66 13.56 11.36
N SER A 97 -15.45 12.53 11.02
CA SER A 97 -16.41 11.93 11.96
C SER A 97 -15.75 11.22 13.14
N THR A 98 -14.47 10.86 13.03
CA THR A 98 -13.70 10.21 14.11
C THR A 98 -12.76 11.15 14.84
N GLY A 99 -12.81 12.46 14.57
CA GLY A 99 -11.91 13.44 15.17
C GLY A 99 -10.44 13.18 14.82
N GLY A 100 -10.19 12.72 13.59
CA GLY A 100 -8.86 12.35 13.11
C GLY A 100 -8.31 11.07 13.73
N ARG A 101 -9.13 10.20 14.33
CA ARG A 101 -8.66 8.89 14.80
C ARG A 101 -8.44 7.92 13.65
N ASP A 102 -9.30 7.92 12.64
CA ASP A 102 -9.26 7.04 11.48
C ASP A 102 -9.37 7.85 10.18
N GLY A 103 -9.56 7.19 9.04
CA GLY A 103 -9.71 7.82 7.72
C GLY A 103 -8.38 8.14 7.05
N TYR A 104 -7.35 7.34 7.31
CA TYR A 104 -6.00 7.60 6.81
C TYR A 104 -5.64 6.78 5.57
N VAL A 105 -4.80 7.36 4.72
CA VAL A 105 -4.19 6.71 3.56
C VAL A 105 -2.67 6.76 3.70
N SER A 106 -1.99 5.62 3.57
CA SER A 106 -0.51 5.58 3.67
C SER A 106 0.15 5.63 2.30
N LEU A 107 1.17 6.47 2.14
CA LEU A 107 2.06 6.53 0.99
C LEU A 107 3.50 6.28 1.44
N GLU A 108 4.18 5.32 0.82
CA GLU A 108 5.53 4.89 1.21
C GLU A 108 6.61 5.70 0.50
N VAL A 109 7.69 6.01 1.23
CA VAL A 109 8.94 6.52 0.63
C VAL A 109 9.57 5.46 -0.28
N SER A 110 10.51 5.86 -1.11
CA SER A 110 11.28 4.97 -1.97
C SER A 110 11.98 3.89 -1.13
N PRO A 111 11.84 2.60 -1.49
CA PRO A 111 12.49 1.51 -0.76
C PRO A 111 14.02 1.57 -0.85
N HIS A 112 14.58 2.28 -1.84
CA HIS A 112 16.03 2.53 -1.96
C HIS A 112 16.59 3.40 -0.82
N LEU A 113 15.74 4.13 -0.11
CA LEU A 113 16.13 5.00 1.00
C LEU A 113 16.04 4.29 2.37
N ALA A 114 15.70 3.00 2.42
CA ALA A 114 15.52 2.26 3.68
C ALA A 114 16.76 2.26 4.59
N HIS A 115 17.94 2.58 4.06
CA HIS A 115 19.20 2.73 4.80
C HIS A 115 19.80 4.15 4.73
N ASP A 116 19.02 5.13 4.27
CA ASP A 116 19.40 6.54 4.16
C ASP A 116 18.42 7.42 4.96
N THR A 117 18.85 7.83 6.15
CA THR A 117 18.07 8.68 7.05
C THR A 117 17.70 10.02 6.40
N ASP A 118 18.70 10.72 5.85
CA ASP A 118 18.50 12.09 5.35
C ASP A 118 17.67 12.08 4.07
N GLY A 119 17.94 11.11 3.18
CA GLY A 119 17.14 10.88 1.99
C GLY A 119 15.68 10.56 2.33
N THR A 120 15.44 9.66 3.30
CA THR A 120 14.09 9.32 3.78
C THR A 120 13.35 10.54 4.29
N VAL A 121 13.99 11.36 5.14
CA VAL A 121 13.38 12.57 5.69
C VAL A 121 13.04 13.57 4.59
N GLN A 122 13.97 13.77 3.65
CA GLN A 122 13.76 14.70 2.54
C GLN A 122 12.58 14.28 1.65
N GLU A 123 12.55 13.02 1.22
CA GLU A 123 11.45 12.52 0.39
C GLU A 123 10.12 12.52 1.15
N ALA A 124 10.12 12.16 2.43
CA ALA A 124 8.92 12.19 3.26
C ALA A 124 8.30 13.59 3.34
N ARG A 125 9.11 14.64 3.55
CA ARG A 125 8.64 16.03 3.53
C ARG A 125 8.06 16.43 2.17
N GLU A 126 8.73 16.01 1.11
CA GLU A 126 8.33 16.25 -0.26
C GLU A 126 6.99 15.59 -0.62
N LEU A 127 6.78 14.34 -0.22
CA LEU A 127 5.52 13.62 -0.40
C LEU A 127 4.41 14.22 0.46
N TRP A 128 4.70 14.53 1.73
CA TRP A 128 3.76 15.19 2.63
C TRP A 128 3.22 16.50 2.05
N ALA A 129 4.14 17.34 1.56
CA ALA A 129 3.80 18.62 0.92
C ALA A 129 3.07 18.45 -0.42
N ALA A 130 3.44 17.46 -1.24
CA ALA A 130 2.81 17.23 -2.53
C ALA A 130 1.37 16.71 -2.40
N VAL A 131 1.14 15.77 -1.48
CA VAL A 131 -0.19 15.21 -1.24
C VAL A 131 -1.09 16.24 -0.57
N ASN A 132 -0.57 17.01 0.40
CA ASN A 132 -1.28 18.13 1.03
C ASN A 132 -2.71 17.76 1.49
N ARG A 133 -2.81 16.70 2.28
CA ARG A 133 -4.03 16.25 2.96
C ARG A 133 -3.69 15.89 4.41
N PRO A 134 -4.55 16.24 5.40
CA PRO A 134 -4.24 16.03 6.81
C PRO A 134 -4.33 14.55 7.23
N ASN A 135 -5.04 13.74 6.44
CA ASN A 135 -5.36 12.35 6.72
C ASN A 135 -4.49 11.38 5.92
N ILE A 136 -3.21 11.70 5.76
CA ILE A 136 -2.23 10.76 5.20
C ILE A 136 -1.22 10.32 6.26
N PHE A 137 -0.60 9.18 5.98
CA PHE A 137 0.64 8.75 6.61
C PHE A 137 1.74 8.71 5.56
N ILE A 138 2.91 9.25 5.90
CA ILE A 138 4.13 8.86 5.19
C ILE A 138 4.61 7.56 5.81
N LYS A 139 4.76 6.53 4.98
CA LYS A 139 5.14 5.20 5.42
C LYS A 139 6.66 5.04 5.30
N VAL A 140 7.29 4.72 6.43
CA VAL A 140 8.76 4.68 6.58
C VAL A 140 9.15 3.32 7.17
N PRO A 141 10.09 2.58 6.57
CA PRO A 141 10.63 1.35 7.15
C PRO A 141 11.20 1.58 8.56
N GLY A 142 10.87 0.71 9.51
CA GLY A 142 11.42 0.72 10.86
C GLY A 142 12.83 0.15 10.94
N THR A 143 13.69 0.39 9.96
CA THR A 143 15.10 -0.03 9.98
C THR A 143 15.91 0.80 10.97
N GLU A 144 17.17 0.44 11.20
CA GLU A 144 18.09 1.27 12.01
C GLU A 144 18.21 2.71 11.51
N ALA A 145 18.31 2.91 10.19
CA ALA A 145 18.34 4.24 9.57
C ALA A 145 16.95 4.92 9.55
N GLY A 146 15.88 4.13 9.49
CA GLY A 146 14.52 4.64 9.53
C GLY A 146 14.13 5.22 10.89
N ILE A 147 14.67 4.70 12.00
CA ILE A 147 14.38 5.19 13.36
C ILE A 147 14.64 6.70 13.54
N PRO A 148 15.84 7.25 13.25
CA PRO A 148 16.07 8.69 13.35
C PRO A 148 15.20 9.49 12.36
N ALA A 149 14.88 8.94 11.18
CA ALA A 149 13.96 9.59 10.25
C ALA A 149 12.53 9.69 10.83
N ILE A 150 12.03 8.61 11.44
CA ILE A 150 10.72 8.56 12.11
C ILE A 150 10.68 9.62 13.23
N TRP A 151 11.70 9.67 14.09
CA TRP A 151 11.80 10.68 15.14
C TRP A 151 11.71 12.10 14.57
N GLN A 152 12.49 12.41 13.53
CA GLN A 152 12.53 13.73 12.90
C GLN A 152 11.20 14.12 12.25
N LEU A 153 10.53 13.19 11.57
CA LEU A 153 9.25 13.45 10.92
C LEU A 153 8.15 13.68 11.96
N ILE A 154 8.13 12.91 13.05
CA ILE A 154 7.17 13.10 14.14
C ILE A 154 7.41 14.44 14.86
N SER A 155 8.67 14.85 15.05
CA SER A 155 9.00 16.17 15.63
C SER A 155 8.60 17.35 14.74
N GLU A 156 8.42 17.08 13.44
CA GLU A 156 7.85 18.00 12.45
C GLU A 156 6.32 18.00 12.38
N GLY A 157 5.68 17.11 13.13
CA GLY A 157 4.24 16.93 13.12
C GLY A 157 3.72 16.19 11.88
N ILE A 158 4.60 15.50 11.15
CA ILE A 158 4.24 14.64 10.02
C ILE A 158 3.72 13.32 10.57
N ASN A 159 2.59 12.87 10.05
CA ASN A 159 2.02 11.58 10.44
C ASN A 159 2.82 10.44 9.79
N VAL A 160 3.29 9.48 10.60
CA VAL A 160 4.13 8.37 10.11
C VAL A 160 3.46 7.01 10.31
N ASN A 161 3.41 6.19 9.25
CA ASN A 161 3.15 4.75 9.34
C ASN A 161 4.49 4.02 9.32
N VAL A 162 4.92 3.47 10.47
CA VAL A 162 6.16 2.71 10.51
C VAL A 162 5.92 1.30 9.99
N THR A 163 6.70 0.84 9.00
CA THR A 163 6.52 -0.47 8.34
C THR A 163 7.70 -1.41 8.54
N LEU A 164 7.57 -2.66 8.11
CA LEU A 164 8.60 -3.72 8.22
C LEU A 164 9.00 -4.02 9.67
N LEU A 165 8.06 -3.95 10.63
CA LEU A 165 8.31 -4.38 12.00
C LEU A 165 7.99 -5.86 12.14
N PHE A 166 9.00 -6.67 12.45
CA PHE A 166 8.86 -8.12 12.65
C PHE A 166 9.16 -8.54 14.10
N GLY A 167 10.08 -7.83 14.74
CA GLY A 167 10.60 -8.15 16.07
C GLY A 167 10.11 -7.22 17.17
N LEU A 168 10.06 -7.74 18.39
CA LEU A 168 9.64 -7.02 19.59
C LEU A 168 10.62 -5.90 19.98
N SER A 169 11.92 -6.17 19.89
CA SER A 169 12.99 -5.19 20.16
C SER A 169 12.91 -3.99 19.21
N ARG A 170 12.69 -4.24 17.92
CA ARG A 170 12.54 -3.16 16.94
C ARG A 170 11.30 -2.33 17.19
N TYR A 171 10.16 -2.98 17.49
CA TYR A 171 8.93 -2.28 17.86
C TYR A 171 9.14 -1.33 19.04
N GLN A 172 9.83 -1.80 20.10
CA GLN A 172 10.12 -0.97 21.27
C GLN A 172 10.92 0.29 20.89
N THR A 173 11.98 0.13 20.10
CA THR A 173 12.81 1.26 19.63
C THR A 173 12.00 2.27 18.82
N VAL A 174 11.11 1.80 17.95
CA VAL A 174 10.22 2.65 17.15
C VAL A 174 9.20 3.41 18.01
N ALA A 175 8.60 2.73 19.00
CA ALA A 175 7.66 3.37 19.91
C ALA A 175 8.35 4.45 20.75
N GLN A 176 9.60 4.23 21.16
CA GLN A 176 10.38 5.25 21.85
C GLN A 176 10.70 6.44 20.94
N ALA A 177 11.13 6.22 19.70
CA ALA A 177 11.38 7.29 18.73
C ALA A 177 10.14 8.15 18.46
N TYR A 178 8.95 7.54 18.46
CA TYR A 178 7.68 8.28 18.39
C TYR A 178 7.47 9.18 19.61
N ILE A 179 7.66 8.66 20.83
CA ILE A 179 7.52 9.43 22.08
C ILE A 179 8.50 10.59 22.11
N ASP A 180 9.77 10.33 21.78
CA ASP A 180 10.82 11.34 21.77
C ASP A 180 10.55 12.41 20.69
N GLY A 181 10.01 12.01 19.54
CA GLY A 181 9.62 12.93 18.47
C GLY A 181 8.47 13.84 18.90
N LEU A 182 7.47 13.31 19.61
CA LEU A 182 6.38 14.12 20.17
C LEU A 182 6.89 15.11 21.22
N ALA A 183 7.83 14.68 22.07
CA ALA A 183 8.45 15.55 23.07
C ALA A 183 9.20 16.71 22.41
N GLU A 184 9.97 16.45 21.34
CA GLU A 184 10.65 17.48 20.56
C GLU A 184 9.66 18.42 19.85
N CYS A 185 8.58 17.88 19.28
CA CYS A 185 7.51 18.65 18.65
C CYS A 185 6.94 19.68 19.63
N LEU A 186 6.65 19.24 20.86
CA LEU A 186 6.13 20.10 21.92
C LEU A 186 7.17 21.13 22.40
N GLN A 187 8.43 20.75 22.58
CA GLN A 187 9.53 21.66 22.94
C GLN A 187 9.74 22.75 21.89
N SER A 188 9.54 22.42 20.61
CA SER A 188 9.56 23.34 19.48
C SER A 188 8.29 24.21 19.37
N GLY A 189 7.33 24.09 20.30
CA GLY A 189 6.11 24.90 20.34
C GLY A 189 5.04 24.49 19.31
N ARG A 190 5.16 23.31 18.70
CA ARG A 190 4.17 22.78 17.76
C ARG A 190 3.09 21.97 18.50
N PRO A 191 1.83 22.03 18.05
CA PRO A 191 0.77 21.23 18.64
C PRO A 191 0.94 19.75 18.28
N ILE A 192 0.75 18.87 19.27
CA ILE A 192 0.91 17.40 19.11
C ILE A 192 -0.43 16.66 18.98
N GLU A 193 -1.56 17.36 19.18
CA GLU A 193 -2.92 16.81 19.16
C GLU A 193 -3.33 16.15 17.84
N ASN A 194 -2.74 16.61 16.74
CA ASN A 194 -3.01 16.11 15.40
C ASN A 194 -1.94 15.14 14.89
N VAL A 195 -0.84 14.96 15.64
CA VAL A 195 0.24 14.04 15.26
C VAL A 195 -0.16 12.62 15.56
N ARG A 196 -0.14 11.79 14.53
CA ARG A 196 -0.65 10.42 14.55
C ARG A 196 0.42 9.50 14.01
N SER A 197 0.40 8.26 14.49
CA SER A 197 1.27 7.23 13.97
C SER A 197 0.66 5.85 14.15
N VAL A 198 1.06 4.92 13.27
CA VAL A 198 0.81 3.49 13.41
C VAL A 198 2.12 2.73 13.27
N ALA A 199 2.23 1.61 13.98
CA ALA A 199 3.36 0.69 13.92
C ALA A 199 2.90 -0.62 13.25
N SER A 200 3.18 -0.77 11.96
CA SER A 200 2.81 -1.92 11.14
C SER A 200 3.67 -3.14 11.45
N PHE A 201 3.14 -4.01 12.31
CA PHE A 201 3.74 -5.25 12.78
C PHE A 201 3.31 -6.42 11.89
N PHE A 202 4.27 -7.04 11.20
CA PHE A 202 4.05 -8.04 10.16
C PHE A 202 3.93 -9.45 10.76
N LEU A 203 2.95 -10.24 10.28
CA LEU A 203 2.62 -11.52 10.89
C LEU A 203 2.98 -12.73 10.03
N SER A 204 2.31 -12.91 8.89
CA SER A 204 2.39 -14.17 8.17
C SER A 204 3.81 -14.53 7.72
N ARG A 205 4.68 -13.53 7.52
CA ARG A 205 6.09 -13.74 7.17
C ARG A 205 6.89 -14.38 8.31
N ILE A 206 6.52 -14.12 9.57
CA ILE A 206 7.12 -14.77 10.74
C ILE A 206 6.78 -16.26 10.71
N ASP A 207 5.50 -16.61 10.61
CA ASP A 207 5.09 -18.03 10.57
C ASP A 207 5.67 -18.74 9.35
N VAL A 208 5.73 -18.12 8.16
CA VAL A 208 6.35 -18.74 6.98
C VAL A 208 7.82 -19.13 7.24
N LEU A 209 8.62 -18.22 7.80
CA LEU A 209 10.04 -18.49 8.06
C LEU A 209 10.22 -19.50 9.21
N ILE A 210 9.51 -19.30 10.31
CA ILE A 210 9.67 -20.12 11.51
C ILE A 210 9.10 -21.52 11.29
N ASP A 211 7.95 -21.66 10.64
CA ASP A 211 7.37 -22.98 10.34
C ASP A 211 8.29 -23.79 9.42
N GLN A 212 8.98 -23.17 8.47
CA GLN A 212 9.99 -23.85 7.64
C GLN A 212 11.14 -24.41 8.49
N GLN A 213 11.63 -23.64 9.49
CA GLN A 213 12.67 -24.10 10.40
C GLN A 213 12.16 -25.22 11.32
N LEU A 214 10.94 -25.09 11.82
CA LEU A 214 10.30 -26.10 12.67
C LEU A 214 10.05 -27.40 11.90
N GLU A 215 9.60 -27.34 10.65
CA GLU A 215 9.40 -28.50 9.78
C GLU A 215 10.71 -29.26 9.57
N ALA A 216 11.81 -28.56 9.32
CA ALA A 216 13.13 -29.19 9.21
C ALA A 216 13.57 -29.91 10.50
N ILE A 217 13.10 -29.48 11.67
CA ILE A 217 13.36 -30.14 12.97
C ILE A 217 12.42 -31.34 13.18
N ILE A 218 11.16 -31.21 12.78
CA ILE A 218 10.16 -32.30 12.81
C ILE A 218 10.64 -33.47 11.95
N ASP A 219 11.13 -33.19 10.74
CA ASP A 219 11.58 -34.21 9.78
C ASP A 219 12.80 -35.02 10.27
N GLN A 220 13.62 -34.44 11.15
CA GLN A 220 14.73 -35.14 11.79
C GLN A 220 14.26 -36.24 12.76
N ASN A 221 12.98 -36.23 13.17
CA ASN A 221 12.37 -37.21 14.09
C ASN A 221 13.18 -37.40 15.40
N GLY A 222 13.83 -36.33 15.86
CA GLY A 222 14.62 -36.30 17.09
C GLY A 222 13.81 -35.91 18.34
N PRO A 223 14.48 -35.77 19.51
CA PRO A 223 13.82 -35.41 20.77
C PRO A 223 13.05 -34.08 20.74
N GLN A 224 13.43 -33.16 19.85
CA GLN A 224 12.83 -31.84 19.68
C GLN A 224 11.61 -31.83 18.75
N ALA A 225 11.34 -32.92 18.01
CA ALA A 225 10.30 -32.95 16.97
C ALA A 225 8.88 -32.70 17.54
N ALA A 226 8.58 -33.23 18.73
CA ALA A 226 7.28 -33.02 19.37
C ALA A 226 7.07 -31.55 19.77
N VAL A 227 8.11 -30.90 20.32
CA VAL A 227 8.06 -29.47 20.68
C VAL A 227 7.92 -28.62 19.42
N ALA A 228 8.68 -28.94 18.37
CA ALA A 228 8.60 -28.19 17.11
C ALA A 228 7.20 -28.26 16.47
N ALA A 229 6.57 -29.43 16.49
CA ALA A 229 5.20 -29.62 15.99
C ALA A 229 4.16 -28.79 16.78
N GLU A 230 4.34 -28.61 18.09
CA GLU A 230 3.44 -27.79 18.92
C GLU A 230 3.58 -26.28 18.64
N LEU A 231 4.75 -25.82 18.19
CA LEU A 231 5.03 -24.41 17.93
C LEU A 231 4.58 -23.95 16.54
N ARG A 232 4.44 -24.90 15.60
CA ARG A 232 4.07 -24.63 14.19
C ARG A 232 2.78 -23.80 14.10
N GLY A 233 2.87 -22.66 13.44
CA GLY A 233 1.78 -21.72 13.22
C GLY A 233 1.34 -20.93 14.46
N GLN A 234 2.10 -20.93 15.57
CA GLN A 234 1.74 -20.21 16.78
C GLN A 234 2.55 -18.93 16.99
N VAL A 235 3.71 -18.80 16.34
CA VAL A 235 4.75 -17.85 16.71
C VAL A 235 4.37 -16.40 16.36
N ALA A 236 3.82 -16.15 15.17
CA ALA A 236 3.43 -14.80 14.76
C ALA A 236 2.34 -14.21 15.66
N ILE A 237 1.32 -15.00 16.01
CA ILE A 237 0.25 -14.57 16.92
C ILE A 237 0.81 -14.34 18.32
N ALA A 238 1.66 -15.26 18.81
CA ALA A 238 2.29 -15.09 20.11
C ALA A 238 3.12 -13.79 20.17
N SER A 239 3.94 -13.53 19.15
CA SER A 239 4.73 -12.31 19.01
C SER A 239 3.85 -11.06 19.01
N ALA A 240 2.77 -11.04 18.21
CA ALA A 240 1.84 -9.91 18.15
C ALA A 240 1.15 -9.62 19.51
N LYS A 241 0.75 -10.68 20.24
CA LYS A 241 0.18 -10.53 21.58
C LYS A 241 1.16 -9.90 22.56
N HIS A 242 2.44 -10.25 22.48
CA HIS A 242 3.50 -9.62 23.27
C HIS A 242 3.78 -8.18 22.84
N ALA A 243 3.79 -7.89 21.53
CA ALA A 243 3.86 -6.52 21.01
C ALA A 243 2.74 -5.65 21.61
N TYR A 244 1.53 -6.19 21.72
CA TYR A 244 0.40 -5.49 22.34
C TYR A 244 0.57 -5.25 23.86
N GLN A 245 1.16 -6.19 24.59
CA GLN A 245 1.46 -5.96 26.01
C GLN A 245 2.55 -4.89 26.19
N MET A 246 3.57 -4.86 25.33
CA MET A 246 4.55 -3.77 25.30
C MET A 246 3.91 -2.43 24.94
N TYR A 247 3.00 -2.38 23.96
CA TYR A 247 2.22 -1.17 23.65
C TYR A 247 1.54 -0.63 24.91
N LYS A 248 0.85 -1.49 25.67
CA LYS A 248 0.16 -1.09 26.91
C LYS A 248 1.12 -0.55 27.97
N GLN A 249 2.31 -1.14 28.09
CA GLN A 249 3.33 -0.68 29.03
C GLN A 249 3.92 0.68 28.62
N ILE A 250 4.35 0.80 27.36
CA ILE A 250 5.00 2.00 26.82
C ILE A 250 4.03 3.19 26.87
N PHE A 251 2.82 3.04 26.34
CA PHE A 251 1.82 4.11 26.32
C PHE A 251 1.02 4.23 27.62
N GLY A 252 1.29 3.37 28.60
CA GLY A 252 0.84 3.48 29.99
C GLY A 252 1.87 4.14 30.90
N SER A 253 3.10 4.36 30.44
CA SER A 253 4.19 4.97 31.22
C SER A 253 3.88 6.41 31.63
N ASP A 254 4.50 6.85 32.73
CA ASP A 254 4.39 8.23 33.22
C ASP A 254 4.89 9.24 32.19
N ASP A 255 5.97 8.92 31.46
CA ASP A 255 6.55 9.76 30.41
C ASP A 255 5.52 10.03 29.30
N PHE A 256 4.84 8.99 28.82
CA PHE A 256 3.79 9.18 27.83
C PHE A 256 2.54 9.84 28.42
N GLN A 257 2.16 9.58 29.68
CA GLN A 257 1.00 10.24 30.29
C GLN A 257 1.19 11.77 30.36
N GLN A 258 2.42 12.26 30.55
CA GLN A 258 2.71 13.70 30.52
C GLN A 258 2.44 14.31 29.14
N LEU A 259 2.89 13.66 28.06
CA LEU A 259 2.58 14.08 26.69
C LEU A 259 1.08 13.98 26.39
N ARG A 260 0.42 12.92 26.89
CA ARG A 260 -1.01 12.71 26.72
C ARG A 260 -1.84 13.82 27.37
N ALA A 261 -1.39 14.35 28.51
CA ALA A 261 -2.01 15.52 29.14
C ALA A 261 -1.92 16.79 28.28
N GLN A 262 -0.99 16.83 27.32
CA GLN A 262 -0.83 17.89 26.31
C GLN A 262 -1.52 17.54 24.98
N GLY A 263 -2.35 16.49 24.93
CA GLY A 263 -3.10 16.08 23.75
C GLY A 263 -2.44 15.01 22.89
N ALA A 264 -1.30 14.44 23.30
CA ALA A 264 -0.64 13.38 22.53
C ALA A 264 -1.53 12.15 22.34
N ASN A 265 -1.35 11.51 21.18
CA ASN A 265 -2.03 10.29 20.80
C ASN A 265 -1.08 9.10 20.94
N THR A 266 -1.61 7.89 21.15
CA THR A 266 -0.76 6.69 21.14
C THR A 266 -0.44 6.30 19.70
N GLN A 267 0.77 5.81 19.42
CA GLN A 267 1.05 5.10 18.17
C GLN A 267 0.39 3.73 18.21
N ARG A 268 -0.69 3.54 17.44
CA ARG A 268 -1.45 2.27 17.45
C ARG A 268 -0.64 1.17 16.78
N LEU A 269 -0.70 -0.05 17.31
CA LEU A 269 -0.25 -1.22 16.57
C LEU A 269 -1.17 -1.46 15.38
N LEU A 270 -0.57 -1.71 14.21
CA LEU A 270 -1.24 -2.09 12.98
C LEU A 270 -0.77 -3.49 12.60
N TRP A 271 -1.68 -4.45 12.54
CA TRP A 271 -1.38 -5.80 12.08
C TRP A 271 -1.30 -5.82 10.56
N ALA A 272 -0.12 -6.15 10.04
CA ALA A 272 0.16 -6.21 8.60
C ALA A 272 0.53 -7.63 8.17
N SER A 273 0.45 -7.90 6.87
CA SER A 273 0.69 -9.24 6.33
C SER A 273 -0.18 -10.29 7.03
N THR A 274 -1.49 -10.02 7.13
CA THR A 274 -2.48 -10.82 7.86
C THR A 274 -3.24 -11.81 6.99
N SER A 275 -2.80 -12.02 5.75
CA SER A 275 -3.26 -13.13 4.91
C SER A 275 -2.51 -14.41 5.25
N THR A 276 -3.25 -15.48 5.47
CA THR A 276 -2.72 -16.82 5.68
C THR A 276 -2.02 -17.33 4.41
N LYS A 277 -0.83 -17.91 4.58
CA LYS A 277 0.01 -18.43 3.48
C LYS A 277 0.01 -19.96 3.38
N ASP A 278 -0.27 -20.63 4.49
CA ASP A 278 -0.41 -22.09 4.54
C ASP A 278 -1.89 -22.47 4.46
N PRO A 279 -2.33 -23.22 3.43
CA PRO A 279 -3.73 -23.65 3.28
C PRO A 279 -4.21 -24.59 4.40
N ALA A 280 -3.31 -25.15 5.23
CA ALA A 280 -3.70 -25.91 6.42
C ALA A 280 -4.25 -25.02 7.55
N TYR A 281 -4.00 -23.71 7.49
CA TYR A 281 -4.53 -22.75 8.45
C TYR A 281 -5.80 -22.09 7.91
N SER A 282 -6.66 -21.60 8.81
CA SER A 282 -7.78 -20.75 8.43
C SER A 282 -7.28 -19.49 7.71
N ASP A 283 -7.93 -19.13 6.62
CA ASP A 283 -7.75 -17.88 5.86
C ASP A 283 -8.00 -16.59 6.67
N VAL A 284 -8.72 -16.69 7.79
CA VAL A 284 -8.94 -15.59 8.76
C VAL A 284 -8.14 -15.72 10.06
N LYS A 285 -7.18 -16.66 10.14
CA LYS A 285 -6.37 -16.99 11.33
C LYS A 285 -5.87 -15.75 12.08
N TYR A 286 -5.17 -14.85 11.39
CA TYR A 286 -4.54 -13.69 12.04
C TYR A 286 -5.57 -12.64 12.44
N VAL A 287 -6.60 -12.44 11.63
CA VAL A 287 -7.66 -11.46 11.91
C VAL A 287 -8.41 -11.86 13.18
N GLU A 288 -8.85 -13.11 13.28
CA GLU A 288 -9.62 -13.57 14.45
C GLU A 288 -8.84 -13.50 15.76
N ALA A 289 -7.55 -13.80 15.73
CA ALA A 289 -6.71 -13.89 16.92
C ALA A 289 -6.32 -12.52 17.50
N LEU A 290 -6.38 -11.45 16.71
CA LEU A 290 -5.74 -10.17 17.04
C LEU A 290 -6.69 -8.98 17.13
N ILE A 291 -8.00 -9.22 17.13
CA ILE A 291 -9.00 -8.19 17.44
C ILE A 291 -8.83 -7.74 18.89
N GLY A 292 -8.59 -6.45 19.07
CA GLY A 292 -8.45 -5.82 20.39
C GLY A 292 -8.37 -4.29 20.35
N PRO A 293 -8.48 -3.63 21.50
CA PRO A 293 -8.69 -2.19 21.54
C PRO A 293 -7.45 -1.39 21.14
N ASN A 294 -7.69 -0.26 20.46
CA ASN A 294 -6.65 0.67 19.98
C ASN A 294 -5.66 0.04 18.99
N THR A 295 -6.13 -0.88 18.16
CA THR A 295 -5.33 -1.49 17.09
C THR A 295 -5.93 -1.22 15.72
N VAL A 296 -5.13 -1.46 14.69
CA VAL A 296 -5.54 -1.46 13.29
C VAL A 296 -5.20 -2.83 12.71
N ASN A 297 -5.96 -3.31 11.74
CA ASN A 297 -5.56 -4.45 10.91
C ASN A 297 -5.73 -4.06 9.45
N THR A 298 -4.66 -4.16 8.65
CA THR A 298 -4.72 -3.90 7.21
C THR A 298 -4.84 -5.23 6.47
N LEU A 299 -5.91 -5.37 5.68
CA LEU A 299 -6.28 -6.63 5.04
C LEU A 299 -6.16 -6.49 3.52
N PRO A 300 -5.54 -7.45 2.81
CA PRO A 300 -5.72 -7.54 1.38
C PRO A 300 -7.19 -7.89 1.05
N GLU A 301 -7.61 -7.62 -0.18
CA GLU A 301 -9.01 -7.82 -0.63
C GLU A 301 -9.51 -9.24 -0.34
N GLU A 302 -8.69 -10.26 -0.58
CA GLU A 302 -9.09 -11.66 -0.41
C GLU A 302 -9.36 -12.00 1.07
N THR A 303 -8.59 -11.43 1.99
CA THR A 303 -8.79 -11.63 3.44
C THR A 303 -9.95 -10.80 3.97
N LEU A 304 -10.17 -9.61 3.42
CA LEU A 304 -11.36 -8.80 3.71
C LEU A 304 -12.64 -9.57 3.31
N ASP A 305 -12.62 -10.16 2.11
CA ASP A 305 -13.74 -10.94 1.57
C ASP A 305 -13.99 -12.23 2.36
N ALA A 306 -12.94 -12.99 2.68
CA ALA A 306 -13.03 -14.18 3.54
C ALA A 306 -13.63 -13.83 4.91
N TYR A 307 -13.15 -12.75 5.53
CA TYR A 307 -13.68 -12.31 6.82
C TYR A 307 -15.14 -11.87 6.70
N ARG A 308 -15.53 -11.17 5.62
CA ARG A 308 -16.93 -10.78 5.35
C ARG A 308 -17.86 -12.00 5.28
N ASP A 309 -17.39 -13.09 4.69
CA ASP A 309 -18.15 -14.33 4.51
C ASP A 309 -18.35 -15.08 5.83
N HIS A 310 -17.29 -15.36 6.59
CA HIS A 310 -17.36 -16.30 7.72
C HIS A 310 -16.61 -15.89 8.99
N GLY A 311 -16.12 -14.65 9.09
CA GLY A 311 -15.39 -14.16 10.27
C GLY A 311 -16.24 -14.12 11.55
N ARG A 312 -15.61 -14.35 12.71
CA ARG A 312 -16.26 -14.33 14.03
C ARG A 312 -15.62 -13.31 14.96
N PRO A 313 -16.13 -12.05 14.97
CA PRO A 313 -15.59 -10.96 15.78
C PRO A 313 -15.64 -11.25 17.28
N ALA A 314 -14.49 -11.27 17.95
CA ALA A 314 -14.36 -11.36 19.41
C ALA A 314 -13.00 -10.78 19.86
N PRO A 315 -12.88 -10.27 21.10
CA PRO A 315 -11.67 -9.57 21.57
C PRO A 315 -10.57 -10.56 22.03
N ARG A 316 -9.97 -11.29 21.10
CA ARG A 316 -9.04 -12.40 21.39
C ARG A 316 -7.58 -11.99 21.60
N LEU A 317 -7.24 -10.72 21.37
CA LEU A 317 -5.87 -10.22 21.46
C LEU A 317 -5.23 -10.45 22.84
N GLU A 318 -6.01 -10.38 23.91
CA GLU A 318 -5.51 -10.58 25.28
C GLU A 318 -5.84 -11.96 25.88
N GLU A 319 -6.37 -12.89 25.08
CA GLU A 319 -6.61 -14.26 25.53
C GLU A 319 -5.31 -15.08 25.55
N ASN A 320 -5.18 -15.99 26.51
CA ASN A 320 -4.09 -16.99 26.58
C ASN A 320 -2.66 -16.40 26.54
N LEU A 321 -2.44 -15.24 27.15
CA LEU A 321 -1.12 -14.56 27.16
C LEU A 321 0.00 -15.43 27.75
N GLU A 322 -0.30 -16.24 28.78
CA GLU A 322 0.68 -17.16 29.36
C GLU A 322 1.13 -18.22 28.34
N LEU A 323 0.20 -18.73 27.53
CA LEU A 323 0.52 -19.66 26.45
C LEU A 323 1.36 -18.96 25.38
N SER A 324 1.01 -17.73 24.99
CA SER A 324 1.81 -16.94 24.05
C SER A 324 3.24 -16.72 24.55
N TYR A 325 3.43 -16.43 25.84
CA TYR A 325 4.77 -16.34 26.45
C TYR A 325 5.51 -17.67 26.37
N LYS A 326 4.86 -18.77 26.76
CA LYS A 326 5.42 -20.12 26.65
C LYS A 326 5.85 -20.44 25.22
N THR A 327 5.01 -20.18 24.21
CA THR A 327 5.34 -20.38 22.79
C THR A 327 6.65 -19.69 22.42
N LEU A 328 6.82 -18.40 22.77
CA LEU A 328 8.05 -17.67 22.42
C LEU A 328 9.27 -18.25 23.16
N THR A 329 9.15 -18.53 24.46
CA THR A 329 10.28 -19.08 25.24
C THR A 329 10.69 -20.49 24.82
N ARG A 330 9.76 -21.29 24.29
CA ARG A 330 10.03 -22.66 23.85
C ARG A 330 10.73 -22.74 22.50
N LEU A 331 10.83 -21.64 21.75
CA LEU A 331 11.66 -21.61 20.53
C LEU A 331 13.13 -21.93 20.84
N TYR A 332 13.63 -21.50 22.02
CA TYR A 332 14.98 -21.86 22.47
C TYR A 332 15.16 -23.36 22.73
N GLU A 333 14.09 -24.09 23.10
CA GLU A 333 14.16 -25.55 23.29
C GLU A 333 14.44 -26.29 21.98
N VAL A 334 14.10 -25.67 20.84
CA VAL A 334 14.32 -26.20 19.49
C VAL A 334 15.45 -25.46 18.76
N GLY A 335 16.18 -24.57 19.46
CA GLY A 335 17.33 -23.87 18.91
C GLY A 335 17.01 -22.75 17.93
N ILE A 336 15.79 -22.21 17.95
CA ILE A 336 15.38 -21.08 17.09
C ILE A 336 15.45 -19.78 17.88
N ASP A 337 16.18 -18.80 17.36
CA ASP A 337 16.22 -17.43 17.87
C ASP A 337 15.26 -16.54 17.05
N LEU A 338 14.23 -16.02 17.72
CA LEU A 338 13.23 -15.16 17.07
C LEU A 338 13.80 -13.78 16.73
N ASP A 339 14.75 -13.26 17.50
CA ASP A 339 15.34 -11.96 17.21
C ASP A 339 16.22 -12.04 15.95
N GLU A 340 16.99 -13.12 15.79
CA GLU A 340 17.75 -13.38 14.56
C GLU A 340 16.81 -13.56 13.35
N ALA A 341 15.76 -14.37 13.49
CA ALA A 341 14.79 -14.60 12.41
C ALA A 341 14.05 -13.32 12.00
N THR A 342 13.69 -12.46 12.96
CA THR A 342 12.99 -11.20 12.66
C THR A 342 13.92 -10.14 12.06
N ALA A 343 15.21 -10.13 12.43
CA ALA A 343 16.22 -9.31 11.76
C ALA A 343 16.45 -9.75 10.31
N GLN A 344 16.49 -11.06 10.04
CA GLN A 344 16.51 -11.59 8.66
C GLN A 344 15.29 -11.12 7.86
N LEU A 345 14.09 -11.20 8.44
CA LEU A 345 12.86 -10.76 7.79
C LEU A 345 12.83 -9.25 7.49
N GLU A 346 13.42 -8.42 8.35
CA GLU A 346 13.59 -6.98 8.12
C GLU A 346 14.45 -6.75 6.87
N ALA A 347 15.65 -7.37 6.82
CA ALA A 347 16.58 -7.23 5.70
C ALA A 347 16.00 -7.75 4.37
N GLU A 348 15.38 -8.93 4.37
CA GLU A 348 14.69 -9.46 3.19
C GLU A 348 13.47 -8.62 2.80
N GLY A 349 12.79 -8.04 3.80
CA GLY A 349 11.61 -7.22 3.62
C GLY A 349 11.90 -5.97 2.79
N VAL A 350 13.02 -5.31 3.06
CA VAL A 350 13.51 -4.17 2.26
C VAL A 350 13.77 -4.61 0.82
N GLN A 351 14.50 -5.70 0.60
CA GLN A 351 14.82 -6.18 -0.74
C GLN A 351 13.56 -6.55 -1.54
N LYS A 352 12.58 -7.19 -0.90
CA LYS A 352 11.28 -7.56 -1.50
C LYS A 352 10.42 -6.36 -1.90
N PHE A 353 10.76 -5.14 -1.45
CA PHE A 353 10.09 -3.90 -1.86
C PHE A 353 10.85 -3.15 -2.96
N ILE A 354 12.18 -3.31 -3.03
CA ILE A 354 13.01 -2.74 -4.10
C ILE A 354 12.65 -3.34 -5.47
N GLU A 355 12.55 -4.67 -5.58
CA GLU A 355 12.30 -5.32 -6.87
C GLU A 355 10.98 -4.88 -7.53
N PRO A 356 9.81 -4.89 -6.84
CA PRO A 356 8.58 -4.37 -7.43
C PRO A 356 8.62 -2.88 -7.78
N PHE A 357 9.42 -2.09 -7.06
CA PHE A 357 9.60 -0.67 -7.35
C PHE A 357 10.42 -0.47 -8.63
N ASP A 358 11.52 -1.20 -8.79
CA ASP A 358 12.36 -1.14 -9.99
C ASP A 358 11.59 -1.60 -11.24
N GLU A 359 10.80 -2.68 -11.12
CA GLU A 359 9.92 -3.14 -12.20
C GLU A 359 8.84 -2.10 -12.56
N LEU A 360 8.31 -1.39 -11.56
CA LEU A 360 7.35 -0.30 -11.79
C LEU A 360 8.01 0.88 -12.53
N VAL A 361 9.19 1.32 -12.09
CA VAL A 361 9.95 2.40 -12.72
C VAL A 361 10.32 2.03 -14.15
N GLU A 362 10.73 0.79 -14.40
CA GLU A 362 11.02 0.29 -15.74
C GLU A 362 9.76 0.28 -16.63
N ALA A 363 8.61 -0.15 -16.09
CA ALA A 363 7.35 -0.11 -16.83
C ALA A 363 6.96 1.32 -17.25
N ILE A 364 7.06 2.30 -16.34
CA ILE A 364 6.82 3.71 -16.65
C ILE A 364 7.84 4.21 -17.67
N THR A 365 9.10 3.80 -17.57
CA THR A 365 10.17 4.15 -18.53
C THR A 365 9.81 3.68 -19.94
N GLN A 366 9.36 2.43 -20.08
CA GLN A 366 8.96 1.86 -21.37
C GLN A 366 7.74 2.57 -21.94
N GLN A 367 6.71 2.83 -21.12
CA GLN A 367 5.52 3.55 -21.57
C GLN A 367 5.81 5.00 -21.95
N ARG A 368 6.66 5.69 -21.18
CA ARG A 368 7.15 7.04 -21.50
C ARG A 368 7.87 7.05 -22.83
N ARG A 369 8.76 6.08 -23.09
CA ARG A 369 9.47 5.96 -24.38
C ARG A 369 8.51 5.73 -25.53
N ALA A 370 7.58 4.79 -25.39
CA ALA A 370 6.57 4.52 -26.41
C ALA A 370 5.70 5.75 -26.71
N ALA A 371 5.36 6.55 -25.70
CA ALA A 371 4.62 7.80 -25.86
C ALA A 371 5.37 8.86 -26.69
N LEU A 372 6.69 8.94 -26.51
CA LEU A 372 7.57 9.85 -27.25
C LEU A 372 7.83 9.36 -28.68
N ASP A 373 8.07 8.06 -28.87
CA ASP A 373 8.27 7.46 -30.20
C ASP A 373 7.02 7.60 -31.09
N LEU A 374 5.82 7.52 -30.50
CA LEU A 374 4.54 7.81 -31.18
C LEU A 374 4.37 9.29 -31.54
N ALA A 375 4.97 10.21 -30.78
CA ALA A 375 4.92 11.65 -31.06
C ALA A 375 5.93 12.07 -32.15
N GLU A 376 7.04 11.33 -32.30
CA GLU A 376 8.07 11.55 -33.33
C GLU A 376 7.76 10.85 -34.66
N SER A 377 6.80 9.94 -34.69
CA SER A 377 6.31 9.34 -35.93
C SER A 377 5.59 10.41 -36.77
N PRO A 378 6.04 10.70 -38.03
CA PRO A 378 5.36 11.67 -38.86
C PRO A 378 3.90 11.26 -39.00
N ALA A 379 2.98 12.17 -38.67
CA ALA A 379 1.57 11.99 -39.00
C ALA A 379 1.50 11.57 -40.47
N VAL A 380 0.96 10.39 -40.74
CA VAL A 380 0.47 10.07 -42.09
C VAL A 380 -0.47 11.22 -42.41
N GLN A 381 -0.03 12.10 -43.31
CA GLN A 381 -0.87 13.16 -43.86
C GLN A 381 -2.08 12.46 -44.45
N SER A 382 -3.18 12.47 -43.71
CA SER A 382 -4.50 12.31 -44.31
C SER A 382 -4.79 13.60 -45.06
N ASP A 383 -5.10 13.40 -46.34
CA ASP A 383 -5.84 14.27 -47.25
C ASP A 383 -5.05 15.16 -48.23
N ASP A 384 -5.52 15.06 -49.49
CA ASP A 384 -5.48 16.06 -50.56
C ASP A 384 -4.34 16.14 -51.59
N GLU A 385 -3.80 15.00 -52.07
CA GLU A 385 -3.03 14.97 -53.34
C GLU A 385 -3.51 13.91 -54.35
N ALA A 386 -4.83 13.82 -54.57
CA ALA A 386 -5.41 13.01 -55.65
C ALA A 386 -6.34 13.77 -56.62
N VAL A 387 -6.49 15.09 -56.49
CA VAL A 387 -7.39 15.88 -57.38
C VAL A 387 -6.68 16.95 -58.23
N GLU A 388 -5.39 17.25 -58.01
CA GLU A 388 -4.65 18.23 -58.84
C GLU A 388 -3.53 17.66 -59.74
N ALA A 389 -3.63 16.38 -60.13
CA ALA A 389 -2.75 15.81 -61.17
C ALA A 389 -3.45 15.59 -62.52
N HIS A 390 -4.51 16.37 -62.81
CA HIS A 390 -5.20 16.38 -64.12
C HIS A 390 -4.99 17.68 -64.91
N ARG A 391 -3.87 18.39 -64.70
CA ARG A 391 -3.56 19.65 -65.41
C ARG A 391 -2.09 19.85 -65.74
N ALA A 392 -1.38 18.84 -66.24
CA ALA A 392 -0.09 19.09 -66.91
C ALA A 392 0.40 17.93 -67.80
N ALA A 393 -0.43 17.48 -68.76
CA ALA A 393 0.09 16.73 -69.91
C ALA A 393 -0.95 16.69 -71.02
N THR A 394 -0.84 17.58 -72.01
CA THR A 394 -0.71 17.21 -73.43
C THR A 394 -0.62 18.46 -74.31
N VAL A 395 0.33 18.36 -75.24
CA VAL A 395 0.76 19.34 -76.23
C VAL A 395 -0.18 19.35 -77.44
N ASP A 396 -0.45 20.54 -77.97
CA ASP A 396 -1.08 20.90 -79.27
C ASP A 396 -0.42 20.15 -80.46
N PRO A 397 -1.08 19.73 -81.57
CA PRO A 397 -1.68 20.65 -82.54
C PRO A 397 -2.94 20.21 -83.33
N ALA A 398 -3.71 21.23 -83.72
CA ALA A 398 -4.40 21.40 -85.02
C ALA A 398 -5.74 20.69 -85.36
N SER A 399 -6.69 21.58 -85.72
CA SER A 399 -7.66 21.50 -86.84
C SER A 399 -9.07 20.93 -86.61
N LYS A 400 -10.04 21.84 -86.83
CA LYS A 400 -11.31 21.71 -87.57
C LYS A 400 -12.48 20.84 -87.04
N THR A 401 -13.58 21.57 -86.81
CA THR A 401 -14.99 21.32 -87.21
C THR A 401 -15.84 20.21 -86.57
N ASP A 402 -16.99 20.70 -86.08
CA ASP A 402 -18.37 20.20 -86.23
C ASP A 402 -18.98 19.12 -85.32
N GLU A 403 -20.06 19.59 -84.67
CA GLU A 403 -21.42 19.01 -84.58
C GLU A 403 -21.73 17.74 -83.77
N ALA A 404 -22.69 17.97 -82.86
CA ALA A 404 -23.97 17.25 -82.74
C ALA A 404 -24.07 15.97 -81.90
N MET A 405 -24.74 16.15 -80.75
CA MET A 405 -26.09 15.62 -80.46
C MET A 405 -26.28 14.35 -79.57
N TRP A 406 -27.42 14.41 -78.85
CA TRP A 406 -28.33 13.39 -78.24
C TRP A 406 -27.79 12.38 -77.20
N GLU A 407 -28.56 11.87 -76.22
CA GLU A 407 -29.85 12.17 -75.56
C GLU A 407 -30.05 11.07 -74.47
N THR A 408 -30.82 11.40 -73.41
CA THR A 408 -31.75 10.53 -72.64
C THR A 408 -31.30 9.34 -71.73
N PHE A 409 -31.47 9.56 -70.41
CA PHE A 409 -32.18 8.82 -69.32
C PHE A 409 -32.94 7.47 -69.62
N PRO A 410 -33.50 6.75 -68.60
CA PRO A 410 -33.01 6.33 -67.27
C PRO A 410 -33.46 4.90 -66.80
N ALA A 411 -33.05 4.56 -65.57
CA ALA A 411 -33.75 3.77 -64.51
C ALA A 411 -34.08 2.27 -64.71
N SER A 412 -33.67 1.43 -63.74
CA SER A 412 -34.56 0.82 -62.71
C SER A 412 -33.90 -0.35 -61.94
N ASP A 413 -33.95 -0.22 -60.61
CA ASP A 413 -34.23 -1.19 -59.54
C ASP A 413 -33.41 -2.49 -59.25
N PRO A 414 -33.41 -2.95 -57.97
CA PRO A 414 -32.50 -3.93 -57.35
C PRO A 414 -33.26 -5.26 -57.05
N PRO A 415 -33.00 -6.10 -56.01
CA PRO A 415 -31.83 -6.36 -55.14
C PRO A 415 -31.44 -7.87 -55.07
N GLY A 416 -30.43 -8.25 -54.26
CA GLY A 416 -30.17 -9.65 -53.93
C GLY A 416 -29.15 -9.88 -52.81
N ASN A 417 -29.62 -10.47 -51.70
CA ASN A 417 -28.87 -11.03 -50.56
C ASN A 417 -27.77 -12.02 -50.98
N TRP A 418 -26.70 -12.12 -50.19
CA TRP A 418 -26.35 -13.28 -49.32
C TRP A 418 -25.31 -12.86 -48.29
#